data_AF-A0A172ZKN9-F1
#
_entry.id   AF-A0A172ZKN9-F1
#
_cell.length_a   1.000
_cell.length_b   1.000
_cell.length_c   1.000
_cell.angle_alpha   90.00
_cell.angle_beta   90.00
_cell.angle_gamma   90.00
#
_symmetry.space_group_name_H-M   'P 1'
#
loop_
_entity.id
_entity.type
_entity.pdbx_description
1 polymer ?
#
loop_
_entity_poly.entity_id
_entity_poly.type
_entity_poly.pdbx_seq_one_letter_code
_entity_poly.pdbx_strand_id
1 'polypeptide(L)'
;MLKRFVWKENDVYSVQLTGELYILAQLLTKPYAAFFNIRSASADFSDAVDIRQAAPLGVCMVLKDFFKKCAVHKMPVSTGYRQEIAIPELFISPDREQWFQRSDIDEAEQIYNLVRIDPVAGDQGIMGNEIVLSDIIRNHPELLHTYELVGYNTGYELIRRLLLSVEQNRWIDPAREKLLVGQDLYPLQTLDELWHIGVPRYV
;
A
#
# COMPACT_ATOMS: atom_id res chain seq x y z
N MET A 1 -6.77 -15.70 -7.78
CA MET A 1 -7.81 -14.80 -8.33
C MET A 1 -9.17 -15.18 -7.79
N LEU A 2 -9.85 -14.20 -7.20
CA LEU A 2 -11.20 -14.37 -6.66
C LEU A 2 -12.24 -14.19 -7.76
N LYS A 3 -13.08 -15.21 -8.00
CA LYS A 3 -14.18 -15.13 -8.99
C LYS A 3 -15.14 -13.98 -8.69
N ARG A 4 -15.37 -13.69 -7.40
CA ARG A 4 -16.14 -12.57 -6.89
C ARG A 4 -15.45 -12.05 -5.63
N PHE A 5 -15.35 -10.74 -5.50
CA PHE A 5 -14.80 -10.09 -4.33
C PHE A 5 -15.79 -9.03 -3.82
N VAL A 6 -16.12 -9.11 -2.54
CA VAL A 6 -16.90 -8.12 -1.81
C VAL A 6 -16.04 -7.66 -0.66
N TRP A 7 -15.91 -6.34 -0.53
CA TRP A 7 -15.17 -5.78 0.58
C TRP A 7 -15.97 -5.95 1.86
N LYS A 8 -15.43 -6.72 2.80
CA LYS A 8 -16.01 -6.92 4.12
C LYS A 8 -14.91 -6.71 5.14
N GLU A 9 -15.11 -5.74 6.02
CA GLU A 9 -14.17 -5.41 7.08
C GLU A 9 -13.85 -6.65 7.92
N ASN A 10 -12.58 -6.75 8.32
CA ASN A 10 -11.99 -7.85 9.09
C ASN A 10 -11.90 -9.20 8.36
N ASP A 11 -12.32 -9.29 7.10
CA ASP A 11 -11.94 -10.45 6.29
C ASP A 11 -10.43 -10.44 6.04
N VAL A 12 -9.81 -11.62 6.20
CA VAL A 12 -8.39 -11.83 5.98
C VAL A 12 -8.20 -12.65 4.71
N TYR A 13 -7.24 -12.23 3.89
CA TYR A 13 -6.91 -12.88 2.62
C TYR A 13 -5.43 -13.21 2.56
N SER A 14 -5.15 -14.35 1.95
CA SER A 14 -3.83 -14.69 1.45
C SER A 14 -3.60 -14.02 0.11
N VAL A 15 -2.53 -13.23 0.01
CA VAL A 15 -2.09 -12.53 -1.19
C VAL A 15 -0.80 -13.16 -1.67
N GLN A 16 -0.77 -13.57 -2.93
CA GLN A 16 0.43 -14.12 -3.55
C GLN A 16 1.31 -12.98 -4.04
N LEU A 17 2.57 -12.94 -3.58
CA LEU A 17 3.57 -11.98 -4.02
C LEU A 17 4.41 -12.56 -5.16
N THR A 18 4.96 -13.76 -4.98
CA THR A 18 5.68 -14.52 -6.02
C THR A 18 5.27 -15.99 -5.96
N GLY A 19 5.74 -16.81 -6.91
CA GLY A 19 5.37 -18.23 -7.10
C GLY A 19 4.96 -18.97 -5.82
N GLU A 20 5.85 -19.05 -4.84
CA GLU A 20 5.59 -19.69 -3.54
C GLU A 20 5.60 -18.70 -2.36
N LEU A 21 5.57 -17.38 -2.57
CA LEU A 21 5.54 -16.42 -1.45
C LEU A 21 4.14 -15.84 -1.27
N TYR A 22 3.52 -16.18 -0.16
CA TYR A 22 2.23 -15.65 0.26
C TYR A 22 2.37 -14.82 1.53
N ILE A 23 1.58 -13.74 1.62
CA ILE A 23 1.42 -12.96 2.85
C ILE A 23 -0.05 -12.79 3.21
N LEU A 24 -0.31 -12.39 4.45
CA LEU A 24 -1.66 -12.08 4.90
C LEU A 24 -1.98 -10.60 4.76
N ALA A 25 -3.21 -10.32 4.36
CA ALA A 25 -3.79 -8.99 4.33
C ALA A 25 -5.17 -9.00 5.01
N GLN A 26 -5.42 -8.06 5.91
CA GLN A 26 -6.71 -7.83 6.55
C GLN A 26 -7.38 -6.62 5.90
N LEU A 27 -8.64 -6.77 5.51
CA LEU A 27 -9.47 -5.64 5.06
C LEU A 27 -9.88 -4.80 6.27
N LEU A 28 -9.67 -3.49 6.17
CA LEU A 28 -10.20 -2.51 7.14
C LEU A 28 -11.40 -1.79 6.52
N THR A 29 -11.79 -0.65 7.08
CA THR A 29 -12.74 0.26 6.42
C THR A 29 -12.26 0.57 5.00
N LYS A 30 -13.13 0.42 4.00
CA LYS A 30 -12.76 0.66 2.61
C LYS A 30 -12.28 2.12 2.44
N PRO A 31 -11.16 2.39 1.72
CA PRO A 31 -10.37 1.47 0.89
C PRO A 31 -9.08 0.93 1.56
N TYR A 32 -9.01 0.87 2.88
CA TYR A 32 -7.79 0.55 3.62
C TYR A 32 -7.59 -0.95 3.86
N ALA A 33 -6.35 -1.42 3.66
CA ALA A 33 -5.95 -2.76 4.05
C ALA A 33 -4.67 -2.72 4.88
N ALA A 34 -4.57 -3.65 5.82
CA ALA A 34 -3.38 -3.91 6.59
C ALA A 34 -2.67 -5.15 6.05
N PHE A 35 -1.36 -5.08 5.90
CA PHE A 35 -0.53 -6.19 5.43
C PHE A 35 0.34 -6.67 6.58
N PHE A 36 0.57 -7.98 6.66
CA PHE A 36 1.36 -8.60 7.73
C PHE A 36 2.58 -9.29 7.13
N ASN A 37 3.74 -9.14 7.77
CA ASN A 37 4.95 -9.89 7.40
C ASN A 37 4.91 -11.32 7.95
N ILE A 38 3.80 -12.03 7.69
CA ILE A 38 3.62 -13.45 7.99
C ILE A 38 3.64 -14.16 6.64
N ARG A 39 4.68 -14.97 6.44
CA ARG A 39 4.99 -15.58 5.14
C ARG A 39 4.60 -17.04 5.13
N SER A 40 4.18 -17.54 3.98
CA SER A 40 3.92 -18.95 3.77
C SER A 40 4.29 -19.37 2.35
N ALA A 41 4.71 -20.64 2.22
CA ALA A 41 4.88 -21.32 0.94
C ALA A 41 3.54 -21.72 0.29
N SER A 42 2.47 -21.77 1.10
CA SER A 42 1.13 -22.19 0.70
C SER A 42 0.10 -21.09 0.90
N ALA A 43 -0.82 -20.98 -0.07
CA ALA A 43 -1.89 -19.99 -0.08
C ALA A 43 -2.88 -20.13 1.08
N ASP A 44 -3.07 -21.34 1.60
CA ASP A 44 -3.99 -21.63 2.71
C ASP A 44 -3.37 -21.46 4.09
N PHE A 45 -2.05 -21.16 4.16
CA PHE A 45 -1.26 -21.18 5.39
C PHE A 45 -1.55 -22.47 6.17
N SER A 46 -1.04 -23.60 5.67
CA SER A 46 -1.26 -24.94 6.20
C SER A 46 -1.01 -25.08 7.72
N ASP A 47 -0.15 -24.24 8.28
CA ASP A 47 0.06 -24.12 9.72
C ASP A 47 -1.00 -23.20 10.36
N ALA A 48 -1.46 -23.52 11.57
CA ALA A 48 -2.39 -22.65 12.28
C ALA A 48 -1.77 -21.26 12.53
N VAL A 49 -2.17 -20.27 11.74
CA VAL A 49 -1.77 -18.87 11.90
C VAL A 49 -2.82 -18.13 12.71
N ASP A 50 -2.39 -17.24 13.60
CA ASP A 50 -3.24 -16.31 14.34
C ASP A 50 -2.69 -14.90 14.24
N ILE A 51 -3.45 -13.99 13.63
CA ILE A 51 -3.01 -12.60 13.43
C ILE A 51 -3.52 -11.63 14.50
N ARG A 52 -4.29 -12.09 15.50
CA ARG A 52 -4.91 -11.21 16.52
C ARG A 52 -3.92 -10.32 17.25
N GLN A 53 -2.71 -10.82 17.46
CA GLN A 53 -1.62 -10.11 18.17
C GLN A 53 -0.49 -9.65 17.22
N ALA A 54 -0.54 -10.02 15.94
CA ALA A 54 0.52 -9.71 14.99
C ALA A 54 0.48 -8.22 14.62
N ALA A 55 1.61 -7.52 14.70
CA ALA A 55 1.68 -6.14 14.22
C ALA A 55 1.60 -6.12 12.68
N PRO A 56 0.81 -5.22 12.08
CA PRO A 56 0.84 -5.05 10.64
C PRO A 56 2.22 -4.52 10.23
N LEU A 57 2.72 -5.01 9.09
CA LEU A 57 3.85 -4.44 8.40
C LEU A 57 3.54 -3.01 7.97
N GLY A 58 2.31 -2.76 7.50
CA GLY A 58 1.81 -1.41 7.23
C GLY A 58 0.36 -1.40 6.74
N VAL A 59 -0.17 -0.18 6.60
CA VAL A 59 -1.55 0.10 6.18
C VAL A 59 -1.52 1.08 5.02
N CYS A 60 -2.30 0.81 3.97
CA CYS A 60 -2.49 1.76 2.88
C CYS A 60 -3.84 1.62 2.19
N MET A 61 -4.16 2.61 1.35
CA MET A 61 -5.31 2.57 0.45
C MET A 61 -5.03 1.65 -0.74
N VAL A 62 -5.99 0.78 -1.04
CA VAL A 62 -5.88 -0.22 -2.11
C VAL A 62 -7.19 -0.35 -2.89
N LEU A 63 -7.08 -0.55 -4.20
CA LEU A 63 -8.26 -0.77 -5.03
C LEU A 63 -8.87 -2.14 -4.78
N LYS A 64 -10.20 -2.24 -4.88
CA LYS A 64 -10.90 -3.55 -4.85
C LYS A 64 -10.34 -4.54 -5.87
N ASP A 65 -9.90 -4.02 -7.03
CA ASP A 65 -9.37 -4.84 -8.12
C ASP A 65 -8.05 -5.53 -7.73
N PHE A 66 -7.25 -4.92 -6.82
CA PHE A 66 -6.06 -5.55 -6.28
C PHE A 66 -6.41 -6.88 -5.59
N PHE A 67 -7.36 -6.89 -4.66
CA PHE A 67 -7.77 -8.14 -3.98
C PHE A 67 -8.43 -9.12 -4.93
N LYS A 68 -9.24 -8.65 -5.88
CA LYS A 68 -9.84 -9.53 -6.89
C LYS A 68 -8.77 -10.29 -7.68
N LYS A 69 -7.69 -9.60 -8.05
CA LYS A 69 -6.59 -10.15 -8.87
C LYS A 69 -5.56 -10.93 -8.05
N CYS A 70 -5.08 -10.34 -6.95
CA CYS A 70 -3.89 -10.80 -6.22
C CYS A 70 -4.22 -11.72 -5.04
N ALA A 71 -5.44 -11.66 -4.49
CA ALA A 71 -5.84 -12.61 -3.45
C ALA A 71 -6.12 -13.99 -4.04
N VAL A 72 -5.63 -15.01 -3.34
CA VAL A 72 -5.76 -16.41 -3.75
C VAL A 72 -6.73 -17.16 -2.87
N HIS A 73 -6.69 -16.89 -1.56
CA HIS A 73 -7.51 -17.58 -0.58
C HIS A 73 -8.11 -16.60 0.43
N LYS A 74 -9.37 -16.80 0.83
CA LYS A 74 -9.93 -16.13 2.01
C LYS A 74 -9.65 -17.02 3.20
N MET A 75 -9.00 -16.46 4.22
CA MET A 75 -8.58 -17.22 5.39
C MET A 75 -9.78 -17.62 6.27
N PRO A 76 -9.71 -18.79 6.93
CA PRO A 76 -10.76 -19.23 7.85
C PRO A 76 -10.83 -18.33 9.10
N VAL A 77 -11.98 -18.34 9.78
CA VAL A 77 -12.24 -17.55 11.00
C VAL A 77 -11.22 -17.84 12.11
N SER A 78 -10.68 -19.06 12.16
CA SER A 78 -9.64 -19.46 13.11
C SER A 78 -8.35 -18.64 13.00
N THR A 79 -8.10 -18.02 11.85
CA THR A 79 -6.96 -17.09 11.64
C THR A 79 -7.07 -15.84 12.51
N GLY A 80 -8.30 -15.52 12.94
CA GLY A 80 -8.60 -14.28 13.64
C GLY A 80 -8.37 -13.05 12.76
N TYR A 81 -8.51 -11.88 13.40
CA TYR A 81 -8.19 -10.58 12.83
C TYR A 81 -7.74 -9.66 13.96
N ARG A 82 -6.96 -8.63 13.66
CA ARG A 82 -6.53 -7.65 14.65
C ARG A 82 -7.59 -6.55 14.76
N GLN A 83 -8.10 -6.31 15.95
CA GLN A 83 -9.20 -5.35 16.18
C GLN A 83 -8.74 -3.89 16.11
N GLU A 84 -7.55 -3.60 16.64
CA GLU A 84 -7.06 -2.23 16.80
C GLU A 84 -5.95 -1.96 15.78
N ILE A 85 -6.34 -1.72 14.53
CA ILE A 85 -5.45 -1.20 13.49
C ILE A 85 -5.86 0.23 13.19
N ALA A 86 -4.97 1.18 13.51
CA ALA A 86 -5.17 2.58 13.19
C ALA A 86 -5.14 2.79 11.66
N ILE A 87 -6.14 3.49 11.15
CA ILE A 87 -6.15 3.94 9.76
C ILE A 87 -5.42 5.30 9.73
N PRO A 88 -4.41 5.47 8.85
CA PRO A 88 -3.74 6.76 8.72
C PRO A 88 -4.70 7.83 8.20
N GLU A 89 -4.66 9.02 8.81
CA GLU A 89 -5.45 10.19 8.41
C GLU A 89 -4.60 11.29 7.78
N LEU A 90 -3.28 11.23 7.94
CA LEU A 90 -2.34 12.23 7.44
C LEU A 90 -1.47 11.63 6.33
N PHE A 91 -1.44 12.31 5.19
CA PHE A 91 -0.74 11.87 4.00
C PHE A 91 0.00 13.01 3.33
N ILE A 92 1.04 12.66 2.59
CA ILE A 92 1.77 13.57 1.72
C ILE A 92 1.06 13.57 0.38
N SER A 93 0.49 14.71 0.00
CA SER A 93 -0.18 14.87 -1.30
C SER A 93 0.58 15.87 -2.15
N PRO A 94 0.74 15.61 -3.46
CA PRO A 94 1.08 16.64 -4.42
C PRO A 94 0.10 17.81 -4.35
N ASP A 95 0.57 19.01 -4.66
CA ASP A 95 -0.28 20.18 -4.73
C ASP A 95 -1.32 20.04 -5.86
N ARG A 96 -2.58 20.32 -5.53
CA ARG A 96 -3.70 20.17 -6.45
C ARG A 96 -3.64 21.13 -7.63
N GLU A 97 -3.05 22.31 -7.44
CA GLU A 97 -2.94 23.33 -8.48
C GLU A 97 -1.92 22.93 -9.55
N GLN A 98 -0.94 22.10 -9.18
CA GLN A 98 0.06 21.56 -10.09
C GLN A 98 -0.41 20.29 -10.82
N TRP A 99 -1.57 19.71 -10.47
CA TRP A 99 -1.98 18.38 -10.94
C TRP A 99 -1.99 18.24 -12.48
N PHE A 100 -2.54 19.22 -13.19
CA PHE A 100 -2.69 19.18 -14.65
C PHE A 100 -1.41 19.49 -15.42
N GLN A 101 -0.42 20.11 -14.79
CA GLN A 101 0.83 20.55 -15.44
C GLN A 101 2.05 19.82 -14.89
N ARG A 102 1.82 18.80 -14.05
CA ARG A 102 2.89 18.20 -13.26
C ARG A 102 4.01 17.60 -14.09
N SER A 103 3.70 17.02 -15.25
CA SER A 103 4.69 16.47 -16.17
C SER A 103 5.64 17.54 -16.73
N ASP A 104 5.20 18.79 -16.72
CA ASP A 104 5.89 19.93 -17.31
C ASP A 104 6.65 20.74 -16.26
N ILE A 105 6.46 20.41 -14.96
CA ILE A 105 7.12 21.05 -13.81
C ILE A 105 8.32 20.20 -13.41
N ASP A 106 9.48 20.85 -13.27
CA ASP A 106 10.70 20.22 -12.78
C ASP A 106 10.45 19.60 -11.39
N GLU A 107 11.03 18.43 -11.10
CA GLU A 107 10.82 17.72 -9.84
C GLU A 107 11.16 18.62 -8.62
N ALA A 108 12.16 19.49 -8.75
CA ALA A 108 12.55 20.47 -7.72
C ALA A 108 11.52 21.59 -7.47
N GLU A 109 10.63 21.83 -8.44
CA GLU A 109 9.57 22.84 -8.38
C GLU A 109 8.22 22.28 -7.94
N GLN A 110 8.09 20.94 -7.88
CA GLN A 110 6.88 20.27 -7.41
C GLN A 110 6.65 20.52 -5.92
N ILE A 111 5.43 20.91 -5.58
CA ILE A 111 5.00 21.19 -4.22
C ILE A 111 4.26 19.96 -3.68
N TYR A 112 4.60 19.59 -2.46
CA TYR A 112 3.91 18.55 -1.71
C TYR A 112 3.45 19.09 -0.37
N ASN A 113 2.20 18.78 -0.02
CA ASN A 113 1.53 19.23 1.18
C ASN A 113 1.27 18.04 2.11
N LEU A 114 1.25 18.28 3.42
CA LEU A 114 0.63 17.37 4.36
C LEU A 114 -0.88 17.63 4.33
N VAL A 115 -1.66 16.60 4.01
CA VAL A 115 -3.11 16.68 3.95
C VAL A 115 -3.77 15.75 4.95
N ARG A 116 -4.97 16.11 5.37
CA ARG A 116 -5.85 15.25 6.17
C ARG A 116 -6.89 14.59 5.29
N ILE A 117 -7.02 13.28 5.40
CA ILE A 117 -8.04 12.47 4.76
C ILE A 117 -8.90 11.85 5.86
N ASP A 118 -10.18 12.20 5.88
CA ASP A 118 -11.16 11.50 6.70
C ASP A 118 -11.34 10.07 6.15
N PRO A 119 -11.09 9.01 6.94
CA PRO A 119 -11.25 7.63 6.51
C PRO A 119 -12.66 7.27 6.01
N VAL A 120 -13.69 8.01 6.44
CA VAL A 120 -15.08 7.82 6.05
C VAL A 120 -15.38 8.50 4.71
N ALA A 121 -14.90 9.74 4.54
CA ALA A 121 -15.10 10.50 3.30
C ALA A 121 -14.18 10.01 2.16
N GLY A 122 -12.99 9.52 2.52
CA GLY A 122 -11.94 9.09 1.59
C GLY A 122 -11.19 10.25 0.94
N ASP A 123 -10.20 9.89 0.12
CA ASP A 123 -9.40 10.84 -0.67
C ASP A 123 -10.26 11.59 -1.69
N GLN A 124 -10.21 12.92 -1.65
CA GLN A 124 -10.92 13.82 -2.57
C GLN A 124 -10.17 14.07 -3.90
N GLY A 125 -8.94 13.56 -4.04
CA GLY A 125 -8.15 13.66 -5.26
C GLY A 125 -7.97 15.11 -5.73
N ILE A 126 -8.30 15.39 -7.00
CA ILE A 126 -8.14 16.72 -7.63
C ILE A 126 -9.00 17.79 -6.95
N MET A 127 -10.13 17.42 -6.32
CA MET A 127 -10.94 18.39 -5.56
C MET A 127 -10.15 18.96 -4.36
N GLY A 128 -9.15 18.22 -3.88
CA GLY A 128 -8.24 18.59 -2.83
C GLY A 128 -8.74 18.15 -1.46
N ASN A 129 -7.82 17.61 -0.68
CA ASN A 129 -8.02 17.33 0.74
C ASN A 129 -7.69 18.56 1.58
N GLU A 130 -8.05 18.56 2.87
CA GLU A 130 -7.65 19.62 3.80
C GLU A 130 -6.13 19.67 3.90
N ILE A 131 -5.52 20.81 3.57
CA ILE A 131 -4.09 21.03 3.73
C ILE A 131 -3.81 21.40 5.18
N VAL A 132 -3.04 20.56 5.86
CA VAL A 132 -2.58 20.78 7.24
C VAL A 132 -1.29 21.60 7.25
N LEU A 133 -0.36 21.27 6.35
CA LEU A 133 0.90 22.00 6.13
C LEU A 133 1.22 22.05 4.65
N SER A 134 1.68 23.19 4.17
CA SER A 134 2.04 23.41 2.77
C SER A 134 3.54 23.28 2.50
N ASP A 135 3.89 22.77 1.33
CA ASP A 135 5.27 22.67 0.84
C ASP A 135 6.24 22.02 1.85
N ILE A 136 5.86 20.81 2.28
CA ILE A 136 6.57 20.10 3.34
C ILE A 136 7.96 19.66 2.91
N ILE A 137 8.23 19.50 1.62
CA ILE A 137 9.60 19.16 1.17
C ILE A 137 10.56 20.29 1.52
N ARG A 138 10.15 21.55 1.32
CA ARG A 138 11.00 22.71 1.59
C ARG A 138 11.00 23.10 3.07
N ASN A 139 9.84 23.02 3.72
CA ASN A 139 9.65 23.58 5.05
C ASN A 139 9.80 22.54 6.18
N HIS A 140 9.49 21.27 5.90
CA HIS A 140 9.35 20.20 6.90
C HIS A 140 9.80 18.83 6.35
N PRO A 141 11.04 18.71 5.82
CA PRO A 141 11.50 17.51 5.13
C PRO A 141 11.47 16.25 6.02
N GLU A 142 11.53 16.41 7.34
CA GLU A 142 11.40 15.31 8.31
C GLU A 142 10.07 14.56 8.21
N LEU A 143 9.01 15.22 7.72
CA LEU A 143 7.68 14.62 7.58
C LEU A 143 7.64 13.55 6.48
N LEU A 144 8.57 13.59 5.51
CA LEU A 144 8.71 12.55 4.48
C LEU A 144 9.12 11.19 5.06
N HIS A 145 9.72 11.14 6.24
CA HIS A 145 10.03 9.88 6.92
C HIS A 145 8.87 9.35 7.77
N THR A 146 7.86 10.18 8.02
CA THR A 146 6.77 9.89 8.98
C THR A 146 5.49 9.48 8.27
N TYR A 147 5.13 10.18 7.20
CA TYR A 147 3.84 10.02 6.53
C TYR A 147 3.98 9.32 5.18
N GLU A 148 2.88 8.68 4.77
CA GLU A 148 2.76 7.99 3.49
C GLU A 148 2.36 8.95 2.38
N LEU A 149 2.76 8.69 1.14
CA LEU A 149 2.20 9.42 0.01
C LEU A 149 0.73 9.04 -0.18
N VAL A 150 -0.06 10.02 -0.57
CA VAL A 150 -1.43 9.79 -1.01
C VAL A 150 -1.40 8.98 -2.30
N GLY A 151 -2.23 7.94 -2.36
CA GLY A 151 -2.33 7.13 -3.56
C GLY A 151 -3.06 5.83 -3.32
N TYR A 152 -3.88 5.46 -4.29
CA TYR A 152 -4.39 4.11 -4.40
C TYR A 152 -3.27 3.24 -4.94
N ASN A 153 -2.78 2.32 -4.12
CA ASN A 153 -1.77 1.37 -4.58
C ASN A 153 -2.47 0.37 -5.52
N THR A 154 -1.98 0.27 -6.76
CA THR A 154 -2.59 -0.57 -7.80
C THR A 154 -1.71 -1.77 -8.15
N GLY A 155 -2.35 -2.89 -8.46
CA GLY A 155 -1.73 -4.08 -9.09
C GLY A 155 -0.27 -4.33 -8.72
N TYR A 156 0.61 -4.19 -9.71
CA TYR A 156 2.03 -4.51 -9.63
C TYR A 156 2.85 -3.55 -8.75
N GLU A 157 2.46 -2.27 -8.66
CA GLU A 157 3.14 -1.29 -7.80
C GLU A 157 3.01 -1.71 -6.33
N LEU A 158 1.82 -2.14 -5.93
CA LEU A 158 1.59 -2.67 -4.58
C LEU A 158 2.34 -3.98 -4.36
N ILE A 159 2.38 -4.88 -5.34
CA ILE A 159 3.15 -6.14 -5.21
C ILE A 159 4.64 -5.85 -5.04
N ARG A 160 5.21 -4.96 -5.85
CA ARG A 160 6.61 -4.50 -5.71
C ARG A 160 6.84 -3.95 -4.31
N ARG A 161 6.00 -3.02 -3.88
CA ARG A 161 6.04 -2.44 -2.54
C ARG A 161 6.02 -3.49 -1.44
N LEU A 162 5.12 -4.47 -1.54
CA LEU A 162 4.98 -5.55 -0.55
C LEU A 162 6.20 -6.47 -0.53
N LEU A 163 6.74 -6.84 -1.70
CA LEU A 163 7.97 -7.63 -1.80
C LEU A 163 9.14 -6.95 -1.10
N LEU A 164 9.41 -5.69 -1.45
CA LEU A 164 10.48 -4.91 -0.83
C LEU A 164 10.26 -4.75 0.68
N SER A 165 9.02 -4.47 1.09
CA SER A 165 8.69 -4.27 2.50
C SER A 165 8.86 -5.55 3.32
N VAL A 166 8.49 -6.70 2.73
CA VAL A 166 8.67 -8.02 3.32
C VAL A 166 10.15 -8.33 3.42
N GLU A 167 10.91 -8.24 2.32
CA GLU A 167 12.35 -8.50 2.30
C GLU A 167 13.12 -7.70 3.34
N GLN A 168 12.81 -6.41 3.48
CA GLN A 168 13.48 -5.50 4.42
C GLN A 168 12.84 -5.45 5.81
N ASN A 169 11.73 -6.17 6.03
CA ASN A 169 10.96 -6.13 7.27
C ASN A 169 10.63 -4.70 7.73
N ARG A 170 10.28 -3.84 6.78
CA ARG A 170 9.96 -2.42 6.99
C ARG A 170 8.86 -2.00 6.03
N TRP A 171 7.96 -1.10 6.44
CA TRP A 171 7.01 -0.50 5.49
C TRP A 171 7.71 0.47 4.56
N ILE A 172 7.72 0.16 3.26
CA ILE A 172 8.39 0.96 2.24
C ILE A 172 7.33 1.53 1.31
N ASP A 173 7.46 2.80 0.96
CA ASP A 173 6.75 3.42 -0.16
C ASP A 173 7.82 3.86 -1.18
N PRO A 174 8.00 3.12 -2.29
CA PRO A 174 9.07 3.43 -3.24
C PRO A 174 8.99 4.84 -3.82
N ALA A 175 7.78 5.38 -4.02
CA ALA A 175 7.61 6.74 -4.54
C ALA A 175 8.05 7.77 -3.51
N ARG A 176 7.72 7.56 -2.24
CA ARG A 176 8.16 8.44 -1.14
C ARG A 176 9.67 8.40 -0.96
N GLU A 177 10.24 7.21 -1.04
CA GLU A 177 11.69 7.03 -0.92
C GLU A 177 12.43 7.65 -2.10
N LYS A 178 11.89 7.59 -3.33
CA LYS A 178 12.40 8.35 -4.48
C LYS A 178 12.42 9.86 -4.17
N LEU A 179 11.36 10.41 -3.57
CA LEU A 179 11.34 11.84 -3.20
C LEU A 179 12.40 12.20 -2.17
N LEU A 180 12.70 11.29 -1.24
CA LEU A 180 13.72 11.49 -0.21
C LEU A 180 15.15 11.48 -0.79
N VAL A 181 15.43 10.59 -1.75
CA VAL A 181 16.81 10.33 -2.22
C VAL A 181 17.07 10.79 -3.65
N GLY A 182 16.07 11.31 -4.35
CA GLY A 182 16.12 11.78 -5.74
C GLY A 182 16.13 10.67 -6.80
N GLN A 183 16.11 9.39 -6.41
CA GLN A 183 16.12 8.26 -7.35
C GLN A 183 15.40 7.04 -6.79
N ASP A 184 14.80 6.22 -7.65
CA ASP A 184 14.24 4.94 -7.23
C ASP A 184 15.39 3.92 -7.04
N LEU A 185 15.74 3.69 -5.78
CA LEU A 185 16.83 2.81 -5.38
C LEU A 185 16.47 1.32 -5.38
N TYR A 186 15.19 0.99 -5.55
CA TYR A 186 14.74 -0.38 -5.34
C TYR A 186 14.66 -1.16 -6.66
N PRO A 187 14.97 -2.47 -6.66
CA PRO A 187 14.82 -3.32 -7.83
C PRO A 187 13.34 -3.53 -8.20
N LEU A 188 13.09 -4.32 -9.25
CA LEU A 188 11.76 -4.71 -9.71
C LEU A 188 10.94 -3.54 -10.27
N GLN A 189 11.61 -2.68 -11.03
CA GLN A 189 11.04 -1.44 -11.58
C GLN A 189 10.16 -1.71 -12.80
N THR A 190 10.37 -2.84 -13.46
CA THR A 190 9.66 -3.22 -14.68
C THR A 190 8.77 -4.45 -14.47
N LEU A 191 7.73 -4.59 -15.30
CA LEU A 191 6.89 -5.78 -15.29
C LEU A 191 7.68 -7.04 -15.63
N ASP A 192 8.66 -6.93 -16.54
CA ASP A 192 9.52 -8.05 -16.91
C ASP A 192 10.38 -8.53 -15.73
N GLU A 193 10.94 -7.60 -14.94
CA GLU A 193 11.65 -7.94 -13.71
C GLU A 193 10.74 -8.65 -12.70
N LEU A 194 9.51 -8.13 -12.49
CA LEU A 194 8.52 -8.75 -11.61
C LEU A 194 8.15 -10.17 -12.10
N TRP A 195 7.94 -10.36 -13.39
CA TRP A 195 7.64 -11.68 -13.94
C TRP A 195 8.83 -12.64 -13.86
N HIS A 196 10.05 -12.13 -13.99
CA HIS A 196 11.27 -12.93 -13.88
C HIS A 196 11.40 -13.56 -12.48
N ILE A 197 11.02 -12.84 -11.43
CA ILE A 197 11.02 -13.35 -10.05
C ILE A 197 9.76 -14.16 -9.70
N GLY A 198 8.89 -14.43 -10.69
CA GLY A 198 7.70 -15.26 -10.51
C GLY A 198 6.49 -14.53 -9.92
N VAL A 199 6.39 -13.20 -10.06
CA VAL A 199 5.13 -12.50 -9.78
C VAL A 199 4.07 -12.99 -10.77
N PRO A 200 2.87 -13.39 -10.31
CA PRO A 200 1.80 -13.82 -11.20
C PRO A 200 1.45 -12.75 -12.24
N ARG A 201 1.17 -13.21 -13.47
CA ARG A 201 0.58 -12.35 -14.51
C ARG A 201 -0.90 -12.16 -14.18
N TYR A 202 -1.21 -11.05 -13.52
CA TYR A 202 -2.59 -10.67 -13.20
C TYR A 202 -3.26 -10.12 -14.47
N VAL A 203 -3.73 -11.01 -15.34
CA VAL A 203 -4.50 -10.70 -16.56
C VAL A 203 -5.97 -10.43 -16.19
#